data_AF-A0A5A5U2T9-F1
#
_entry.id   AF-A0A5A5U2T9-F1
#
_cell.length_a   1.000
_cell.length_b   1.000
_cell.length_c   1.000
_cell.angle_alpha   90.00
_cell.angle_beta   90.00
_cell.angle_gamma   90.00
#
_symmetry.space_group_name_H-M   'P 1'
#
loop_
_entity.id
_entity.type
_entity.pdbx_description
1 polymer ?
#
loop_
_entity_poly.entity_id
_entity_poly.type
_entity_poly.pdbx_seq_one_letter_code
_entity_poly.pdbx_strand_id
1 'polypeptide(L)'
;MADRIDSILRDYFSGRLDLKIKQREYEIRNDRGPADENIGGGKALNKHNRPVEDMRIRIDEDRYRKSLMKQKEDIKRWIATFEPDKQKVVAYYYASKSVTWVKVAKQFHISERTAQSWRVE
;
A
#
# COMPACT_ATOMS: atom_id res chain seq x y z
N MET A 1 6.46 2.40 18.99
CA MET A 1 6.79 1.38 17.95
C MET A 1 5.54 0.63 17.48
N ALA A 2 4.59 0.30 18.38
CA ALA A 2 3.29 -0.28 18.03
C ALA A 2 2.44 0.61 17.09
N ASP A 3 2.41 1.94 17.32
CA ASP A 3 1.57 2.86 16.54
C ASP A 3 1.88 2.87 15.04
N ARG A 4 3.14 2.61 14.67
CA ARG A 4 3.57 2.55 13.27
C ARG A 4 3.01 1.31 12.57
N ILE A 5 3.09 0.15 13.22
CA ILE A 5 2.54 -1.11 12.67
C ILE A 5 1.03 -1.01 12.58
N ASP A 6 0.36 -0.53 13.65
CA ASP A 6 -1.09 -0.28 13.61
C ASP A 6 -1.48 0.66 12.46
N SER A 7 -0.72 1.73 12.22
CA SER A 7 -1.00 2.64 11.10
C SER A 7 -0.88 1.95 9.75
N ILE A 8 0.15 1.11 9.56
CA ILE A 8 0.37 0.39 8.30
C ILE A 8 -0.77 -0.62 8.06
N LEU A 9 -1.16 -1.38 9.08
CA LEU A 9 -2.27 -2.34 8.99
C LEU A 9 -3.59 -1.63 8.73
N ARG A 10 -3.84 -0.48 9.37
CA ARG A 10 -5.03 0.34 9.07
C ARG A 10 -5.04 0.83 7.62
N ASP A 11 -3.90 1.29 7.11
CA ASP A 11 -3.81 1.71 5.71
C ASP A 11 -4.10 0.54 4.75
N TYR A 12 -3.62 -0.66 5.08
CA TYR A 12 -3.91 -1.88 4.32
C TYR A 12 -5.41 -2.21 4.33
N PHE A 13 -6.01 -2.41 5.50
CA PHE A 13 -7.40 -2.86 5.62
C PHE A 13 -8.44 -1.81 5.22
N SER A 14 -8.12 -0.52 5.31
CA SER A 14 -8.99 0.56 4.80
C SER A 14 -8.85 0.80 3.29
N GLY A 15 -7.93 0.11 2.61
CA GLY A 15 -7.63 0.31 1.19
C GLY A 15 -6.82 1.59 0.89
N ARG A 16 -6.42 2.36 1.91
CA ARG A 16 -5.57 3.55 1.73
C ARG A 16 -4.20 3.21 1.17
N LEU A 17 -3.65 2.04 1.50
CA LEU A 17 -2.38 1.58 0.93
C LEU A 17 -2.48 1.43 -0.59
N ASP A 18 -3.57 0.85 -1.10
CA ASP A 18 -3.83 0.74 -2.53
C ASP A 18 -4.02 2.10 -3.20
N LEU A 19 -4.70 3.02 -2.52
CA LEU A 19 -4.83 4.40 -3.00
C LEU A 19 -3.46 5.09 -3.12
N LYS A 20 -2.57 4.94 -2.12
CA LYS A 20 -1.20 5.49 -2.16
C LYS A 20 -0.39 4.92 -3.33
N ILE A 21 -0.51 3.61 -3.59
CA ILE A 21 0.16 2.96 -4.73
C ILE A 21 -0.35 3.53 -6.06
N LYS A 22 -1.68 3.64 -6.22
CA LYS A 22 -2.30 4.20 -7.43
C LYS A 22 -1.97 5.68 -7.63
N GLN A 23 -1.97 6.45 -6.55
CA GLN A 23 -1.61 7.86 -6.57
C GLN A 23 -0.16 8.04 -7.01
N ARG A 24 0.76 7.25 -6.45
CA ARG A 24 2.17 7.30 -6.85
C ARG A 24 2.37 6.92 -8.31
N GLU A 25 1.65 5.91 -8.77
CA GLU A 25 1.67 5.55 -10.19
C GLU A 25 1.17 6.73 -11.04
N TYR A 26 0.03 7.33 -10.71
CA TYR A 26 -0.50 8.50 -11.40
C TYR A 26 0.49 9.67 -11.43
N GLU A 27 1.18 9.95 -10.33
CA GLU A 27 2.23 10.97 -10.28
C GLU A 27 3.33 10.68 -11.31
N ILE A 28 3.88 9.46 -11.32
CA ILE A 28 4.93 9.08 -12.28
C ILE A 28 4.43 9.16 -13.73
N ARG A 29 3.15 8.82 -13.96
CA ARG A 29 2.54 8.89 -15.29
C ARG A 29 2.40 10.31 -15.81
N ASN A 30 2.10 11.26 -14.91
CA ASN A 30 1.88 12.65 -15.25
C ASN A 30 3.08 13.55 -14.95
N ASP A 31 4.19 12.95 -14.52
CA ASP A 31 5.47 13.61 -14.35
C ASP A 31 6.03 14.01 -15.73
N ARG A 32 5.53 15.16 -16.18
CA ARG A 32 6.16 15.98 -17.22
C ARG A 32 7.43 16.48 -16.56
N GLY A 33 8.54 15.77 -16.75
CA GLY A 33 9.85 16.20 -16.27
C GLY A 33 10.14 17.66 -16.65
N PRO A 34 11.24 18.26 -16.14
CA PRO A 34 11.54 19.68 -16.39
C PRO A 34 11.35 19.99 -17.87
N ALA A 35 10.54 21.02 -18.17
CA ALA A 35 10.31 21.46 -19.53
C ALA A 35 11.69 21.72 -20.16
N ASP A 36 12.06 20.90 -21.13
CA ASP A 36 13.33 21.03 -21.82
C ASP A 36 13.26 22.30 -22.67
N GLU A 37 13.68 23.43 -22.08
CA GLU A 37 13.75 24.73 -22.73
C GLU A 37 14.83 24.78 -23.82
N ASN A 38 15.57 23.70 -24.05
CA ASN A 38 16.62 23.62 -25.07
C ASN A 38 16.07 23.23 -26.45
N ILE A 39 15.04 23.96 -26.92
CA ILE A 39 14.56 23.90 -28.30
C ILE A 39 15.53 24.73 -29.16
N GLY A 40 16.73 24.20 -29.36
CA GLY A 40 17.84 24.92 -30.01
C GLY A 40 18.85 23.99 -30.69
N GLY A 41 18.52 23.54 -31.90
CA GLY A 41 19.53 23.36 -32.95
C GLY A 41 20.53 22.21 -32.83
N GLY A 42 20.07 20.95 -32.82
CA GLY A 42 20.95 19.82 -33.11
C GLY A 42 20.15 18.54 -33.35
N LYS A 43 20.17 17.99 -34.57
CA LYS A 43 19.53 16.69 -34.87
C LYS A 43 20.15 15.60 -34.00
N ALA A 44 19.47 15.23 -32.91
CA ALA A 44 19.83 14.09 -32.09
C ALA A 44 19.46 12.80 -32.83
N LEU A 45 20.32 12.37 -33.77
CA LEU A 45 20.14 11.19 -34.62
C LEU A 45 20.07 9.86 -33.84
N ASN A 46 20.50 9.84 -32.57
CA ASN A 46 20.48 8.66 -31.69
C ASN A 46 19.45 8.75 -30.54
N LYS A 47 18.50 9.68 -30.58
CA LYS A 47 17.47 9.76 -29.54
C LYS A 47 16.42 8.66 -29.78
N HIS A 48 16.55 7.54 -29.07
CA HIS A 48 15.49 6.54 -29.02
C HIS A 48 14.25 7.16 -28.37
N ASN A 49 13.27 7.53 -29.20
CA ASN A 49 12.02 8.12 -28.72
C ASN A 49 11.03 6.99 -28.38
N ARG A 50 11.14 6.43 -27.17
CA ARG A 50 10.24 5.38 -26.68
C ARG A 50 9.55 5.81 -25.39
N PRO A 51 8.74 6.88 -25.43
CA PRO A 51 8.19 7.53 -24.23
C PRO A 51 7.35 6.58 -23.37
N VAL A 52 6.70 5.59 -23.98
CA VAL A 52 5.91 4.57 -23.28
C VAL A 52 6.80 3.56 -22.52
N GLU A 53 7.90 3.12 -23.14
CA GLU A 53 8.86 2.19 -22.50
C GLU A 53 9.59 2.90 -21.36
N ASP A 54 10.06 4.14 -21.59
CA ASP A 54 10.73 4.95 -20.57
C ASP A 54 9.82 5.23 -19.37
N MET A 55 8.54 5.52 -19.62
CA MET A 55 7.52 5.67 -18.58
C MET A 55 7.32 4.39 -17.78
N ARG A 56 7.29 3.24 -18.45
CA ARG A 56 7.14 1.93 -17.78
C ARG A 56 8.35 1.60 -16.92
N ILE A 57 9.55 1.86 -17.43
CA ILE A 57 10.81 1.71 -16.68
C ILE A 57 10.76 2.58 -15.42
N ARG A 58 10.36 3.85 -15.52
CA ARG A 58 10.21 4.74 -14.35
C ARG A 58 9.22 4.20 -13.31
N ILE A 59 8.07 3.67 -13.73
CA ILE A 59 7.08 3.07 -12.82
C ILE A 59 7.64 1.83 -12.11
N ASP A 60 8.40 1.00 -12.84
CA ASP A 60 9.00 -0.21 -12.30
C ASP A 60 10.19 0.10 -11.40
N GLU A 61 10.98 1.14 -11.68
CA GLU A 61 12.15 1.53 -10.89
C GLU A 61 11.82 2.36 -9.64
N ASP A 62 10.61 2.93 -9.54
CA ASP A 62 10.22 3.77 -8.41
C ASP A 62 10.31 3.02 -7.06
N ARG A 63 11.31 3.41 -6.26
CA ARG A 63 11.61 2.76 -4.98
C ARG A 63 10.47 2.89 -3.98
N TYR A 64 9.75 4.02 -4.01
CA TYR A 64 8.66 4.26 -3.08
C TYR A 64 7.46 3.35 -3.37
N ARG A 65 7.01 3.28 -4.63
CA ARG A 65 5.96 2.36 -5.09
C ARG A 65 6.33 0.90 -4.82
N LYS A 66 7.59 0.52 -5.09
CA LYS A 66 8.12 -0.82 -4.74
C LYS A 66 8.02 -1.10 -3.24
N SER A 67 8.35 -0.14 -2.38
CA SER A 67 8.23 -0.29 -0.92
C SER A 67 6.77 -0.47 -0.48
N LEU A 68 5.84 0.30 -1.03
CA LEU A 68 4.40 0.15 -0.73
C LEU A 68 3.85 -1.19 -1.19
N MET A 69 4.22 -1.65 -2.38
CA MET A 69 3.85 -2.98 -2.90
C MET A 69 4.41 -4.10 -2.01
N LYS A 70 5.67 -3.98 -1.58
CA LYS A 70 6.28 -4.94 -0.66
C LYS A 70 5.52 -4.98 0.67
N GLN A 71 5.22 -3.83 1.26
CA GLN A 71 4.41 -3.76 2.49
C GLN A 71 3.05 -4.44 2.31
N LYS A 72 2.37 -4.21 1.19
CA LYS A 72 1.09 -4.86 0.88
C LYS A 72 1.22 -6.38 0.83
N GLU A 73 2.25 -6.87 0.15
CA GLU A 73 2.49 -8.31 0.00
C GLU A 73 2.90 -8.97 1.32
N ASP A 74 3.77 -8.33 2.09
CA ASP A 74 4.19 -8.82 3.42
C ASP A 74 2.99 -8.94 4.36
N ILE A 75 2.11 -7.93 4.40
CA ILE A 75 0.87 -7.96 5.20
C ILE A 75 -0.08 -9.05 4.70
N LYS A 76 -0.24 -9.19 3.38
CA LYS A 76 -1.09 -10.24 2.79
C LYS A 76 -0.62 -11.63 3.19
N ARG A 77 0.69 -11.89 3.14
CA ARG A 77 1.29 -13.17 3.55
C ARG A 77 1.12 -13.42 5.05
N TRP A 78 1.33 -12.39 5.87
CA TRP A 78 1.08 -12.47 7.30
C TRP A 78 -0.39 -12.75 7.62
N ILE A 79 -1.34 -12.11 6.95
CA ILE A 79 -2.77 -12.41 7.16
C ILE A 79 -3.10 -13.86 6.77
N ALA A 80 -2.46 -14.38 5.72
CA ALA A 80 -2.68 -15.74 5.26
C ALA A 80 -2.19 -16.83 6.23
N THR A 81 -1.36 -16.50 7.23
CA THR A 81 -0.95 -17.47 8.27
C THR A 81 -2.04 -17.71 9.31
N PHE A 82 -3.02 -16.81 9.42
CA PHE A 82 -4.13 -16.95 10.36
C PHE A 82 -5.23 -17.86 9.81
N GLU A 83 -5.95 -18.51 10.72
CA GLU A 83 -7.21 -19.18 10.40
C GLU A 83 -8.25 -18.19 9.85
N PRO A 84 -9.17 -18.64 8.98
CA PRO A 84 -10.14 -17.75 8.31
C PRO A 84 -10.97 -16.88 9.25
N ASP A 85 -11.34 -17.37 10.44
CA ASP A 85 -12.12 -16.59 11.40
C ASP A 85 -11.28 -15.53 12.12
N LYS A 86 -10.02 -15.85 12.42
CA LYS A 86 -9.05 -14.89 12.97
C LYS A 86 -8.77 -13.76 11.95
N GLN A 87 -8.68 -14.09 10.67
CA GLN A 87 -8.54 -13.09 9.59
C GLN A 87 -9.68 -12.07 9.60
N LYS A 88 -10.94 -12.53 9.75
CA LYS A 88 -12.12 -11.64 9.81
C LYS A 88 -12.07 -10.70 11.01
N VAL A 89 -11.66 -11.21 12.17
CA VAL A 89 -11.53 -10.41 13.40
C VAL A 89 -10.49 -9.31 13.24
N VAL A 90 -9.30 -9.66 12.73
CA VAL A 90 -8.20 -8.71 12.49
C VAL A 90 -8.62 -7.67 11.45
N ALA A 91 -9.25 -8.10 10.35
CA ALA A 91 -9.75 -7.19 9.32
C ALA A 91 -10.77 -6.18 9.86
N TYR A 92 -11.73 -6.65 10.67
CA TYR A 92 -12.75 -5.79 11.26
C TYR A 92 -12.15 -4.75 12.22
N TYR A 93 -11.19 -5.14 13.05
CA TYR A 93 -10.53 -4.21 13.97
C TYR A 93 -9.78 -3.09 13.23
N TYR A 94 -9.07 -3.43 12.16
CA TYR A 94 -8.25 -2.47 11.42
C TYR A 94 -9.00 -1.67 10.36
N ALA A 95 -10.23 -2.07 10.00
CA ALA A 95 -11.05 -1.37 9.01
C ALA A 95 -11.24 0.12 9.32
N SER A 96 -11.33 0.49 10.60
CA SER A 96 -11.47 1.90 11.01
C SER A 96 -10.85 2.17 12.38
N LYS A 97 -10.36 3.41 12.58
CA LYS A 97 -9.87 3.89 13.90
C LYS A 97 -10.96 3.93 14.96
N SER A 98 -12.24 3.97 14.58
CA SER A 98 -13.37 4.01 15.51
C SER A 98 -13.79 2.63 16.03
N VAL A 99 -13.20 1.56 15.51
CA VAL A 99 -13.45 0.19 15.97
C VAL A 99 -12.53 -0.10 17.16
N THR A 100 -13.15 -0.46 18.28
CA THR A 100 -12.46 -0.87 19.51
C THR A 100 -12.59 -2.37 19.69
N TRP A 101 -11.72 -2.98 20.51
CA TRP A 101 -11.79 -4.41 20.84
C TRP A 101 -13.13 -4.81 21.45
N VAL A 102 -13.76 -3.91 22.24
CA VAL A 102 -15.13 -4.08 22.74
C VAL A 102 -16.14 -4.30 21.61
N LYS A 103 -16.06 -3.50 20.54
CA LYS A 103 -16.96 -3.64 19.37
C LYS A 103 -16.69 -4.94 18.63
N VAL A 104 -15.42 -5.32 18.50
CA VAL A 104 -15.03 -6.58 17.86
C VAL A 104 -15.56 -7.78 18.65
N ALA A 105 -15.36 -7.80 19.97
CA ALA A 105 -15.86 -8.84 20.86
C ALA A 105 -17.39 -9.02 20.74
N LYS A 106 -18.13 -7.91 20.71
CA LYS A 106 -19.59 -7.92 20.50
C LYS A 106 -19.98 -8.44 19.12
N GLN A 107 -19.26 -8.03 18.07
CA GLN A 107 -19.55 -8.42 16.68
C GLN A 107 -19.31 -9.91 16.42
N PHE A 108 -18.29 -10.50 17.05
CA PHE A 108 -17.87 -11.88 16.83
C PHE A 108 -18.26 -12.83 17.99
N HIS A 109 -18.98 -12.34 18.99
CA HIS A 109 -19.41 -13.10 20.17
C HIS A 109 -18.26 -13.82 20.92
N ILE A 110 -17.09 -13.18 20.98
CA ILE A 110 -15.90 -13.68 21.68
C ILE A 110 -15.50 -12.74 22.82
N SER A 111 -14.64 -13.21 23.73
CA SER A 111 -14.09 -12.33 24.77
C SER A 111 -13.10 -11.31 24.18
N GLU A 112 -13.00 -10.13 24.79
CA GLU A 112 -12.03 -9.12 24.36
C GLU A 112 -10.58 -9.62 24.44
N ARG A 113 -10.25 -10.42 25.45
CA ARG A 113 -8.92 -11.05 25.58
C ARG A 113 -8.63 -12.01 24.44
N THR A 114 -9.62 -12.81 24.04
CA THR A 114 -9.49 -13.72 22.90
C THR A 114 -9.23 -12.94 21.62
N ALA A 115 -10.00 -11.86 21.38
CA ALA A 115 -9.84 -11.02 20.19
C ALA A 115 -8.45 -10.35 20.14
N GLN A 116 -7.94 -9.89 21.28
CA GLN A 116 -6.59 -9.31 21.38
C GLN A 116 -5.49 -10.35 21.19
N SER A 117 -5.66 -11.58 21.71
CA SER A 117 -4.69 -12.66 21.55
C SER A 117 -4.49 -13.02 20.07
N TRP A 118 -5.57 -13.06 19.28
CA TRP A 118 -5.49 -13.42 17.86
C TRP A 118 -4.73 -12.42 16.99
N ARG A 119 -4.42 -11.22 17.51
CA ARG A 119 -3.56 -10.25 16.83
C ARG A 119 -2.07 -10.61 16.95
N VAL A 120 -1.67 -11.30 18.01
CA VAL A 120 -0.26 -11.45 18.43
C VAL A 120 0.29 -12.85 18.09
N GLU A 121 -0.60 -13.81 17.81
CA GLU A 121 -0.27 -15.14 17.29
C GLU A 121 0.51 -15.08 15.95
#